data_AF-A0A1B0G9Q8-F1
#
_entry.id   AF-A0A1B0G9Q8-F1
#
_cell.length_a   1.000
_cell.length_b   1.000
_cell.length_c   1.000
_cell.angle_alpha   90.00
_cell.angle_beta   90.00
_cell.angle_gamma   90.00
#
_symmetry.space_group_name_H-M   'P 1'
#
loop_
_entity.id
_entity.type
_entity.pdbx_description
1 polymer ?
#
loop_
_entity_poly.entity_id
_entity_poly.type
_entity_poly.pdbx_seq_one_letter_code
_entity_poly.pdbx_strand_id
1 'polypeptide(L)'
;MNANVHKRHYQAGAQIKGTKAFKYQRVIRPLFNKKSNLLTKGSGLSLKSLDTRKPTYTYWNDPNELVDRLRLLLSSERADHNNHKNEIISIAEELREANIIK
;
A
#
# COMPACT_ATOMS: atom_id res chain seq x y z
N MET A 1 9.99 27.37 16.74
CA MET A 1 9.76 27.75 15.33
C MET A 1 8.71 26.81 14.74
N ASN A 2 7.56 27.31 14.31
CA ASN A 2 6.51 26.45 13.74
C ASN A 2 6.72 26.32 12.22
N ALA A 3 7.12 25.14 11.75
CA ALA A 3 7.52 24.87 10.36
C ALA A 3 6.36 24.87 9.34
N ASN A 4 5.12 25.05 9.78
CA ASN A 4 3.94 24.96 8.92
C ASN A 4 3.37 26.33 8.56
N VAL A 5 3.96 26.97 7.55
CA VAL A 5 3.53 28.28 7.00
C VAL A 5 2.03 28.30 6.64
N HIS A 6 1.50 27.19 6.12
CA HIS A 6 0.10 27.10 5.70
C HIS A 6 -0.92 27.10 6.86
N LYS A 7 -0.47 26.95 8.12
CA LYS A 7 -1.33 27.00 9.32
C LYS A 7 -1.21 28.29 10.13
N ARG A 8 -0.34 29.22 9.72
CA ARG A 8 0.02 30.42 10.51
C ARG A 8 -1.18 31.29 10.91
N HIS A 9 -2.28 31.25 10.15
CA HIS A 9 -3.52 31.96 10.43
C HIS A 9 -4.76 31.08 10.22
N TYR A 10 -4.62 29.78 10.47
CA TYR A 10 -5.71 28.85 10.27
C TYR A 10 -6.81 29.08 11.32
N GLN A 11 -8.01 29.41 10.85
CA GLN A 11 -9.22 29.50 11.67
C GLN A 11 -10.10 28.31 11.35
N ALA A 12 -10.31 27.42 12.32
CA ALA A 12 -10.96 26.13 12.11
C ALA A 12 -12.41 26.20 11.58
N GLY A 13 -13.10 27.34 11.77
CA GLY A 13 -14.45 27.58 11.28
C GLY A 13 -14.57 28.62 10.17
N ALA A 14 -13.47 29.20 9.69
CA ALA A 14 -13.53 30.20 8.63
C ALA A 14 -13.78 29.54 7.27
N GLN A 15 -14.55 30.21 6.42
CA GLN A 15 -14.75 29.76 5.05
C GLN A 15 -13.41 29.71 4.31
N ILE A 16 -13.16 28.60 3.60
CA ILE A 16 -11.97 28.46 2.76
C ILE A 16 -11.99 29.56 1.69
N LYS A 17 -10.93 30.38 1.64
CA LYS A 17 -10.80 31.48 0.68
C LYS A 17 -10.78 30.94 -0.75
N GLY A 18 -11.80 31.28 -1.53
CA GLY A 18 -11.85 30.93 -2.95
C GLY A 18 -10.76 31.67 -3.75
N THR A 19 -10.40 31.11 -4.91
CA THR A 19 -9.44 31.73 -5.83
C THR A 19 -10.12 32.23 -7.11
N LYS A 20 -9.74 33.43 -7.54
CA LYS A 20 -10.16 34.05 -8.81
C LYS A 20 -9.12 33.85 -9.93
N ALA A 21 -8.09 33.03 -9.72
CA ALA A 21 -7.07 32.80 -10.74
C ALA A 21 -7.70 32.21 -12.02
N PHE A 22 -7.28 32.72 -13.18
CA PHE A 22 -7.82 32.32 -14.49
C PHE A 22 -7.77 30.80 -14.71
N LYS A 23 -6.63 30.17 -14.36
CA LYS A 23 -6.45 28.71 -14.43
C LYS A 23 -7.51 27.97 -13.62
N TYR A 24 -7.76 28.39 -12.39
CA TYR A 24 -8.78 27.75 -11.55
C TYR A 24 -10.18 27.95 -12.13
N GLN A 25 -10.52 29.18 -12.52
CA GLN A 25 -11.86 29.51 -13.00
C GLN A 25 -12.21 28.81 -14.32
N ARG A 26 -11.28 28.79 -15.29
CA ARG A 26 -11.56 28.32 -16.66
C ARG A 26 -11.16 26.89 -16.94
N VAL A 27 -10.17 26.36 -16.23
CA VAL A 27 -9.63 25.02 -16.51
C VAL A 27 -10.06 24.04 -15.44
N ILE A 28 -9.78 24.32 -14.16
CA ILE A 28 -9.98 23.35 -13.09
C ILE A 28 -11.44 23.25 -12.67
N ARG A 29 -12.09 24.38 -12.35
CA ARG A 29 -13.46 24.42 -11.81
C ARG A 29 -14.50 23.72 -12.69
N PRO A 30 -14.53 23.87 -14.02
CA PRO A 30 -15.53 23.21 -14.87
C PRO A 30 -15.44 21.67 -14.85
N LEU A 31 -14.26 21.11 -14.61
CA LEU A 31 -14.06 19.64 -14.54
C LEU A 31 -14.82 19.01 -13.38
N PHE A 32 -15.05 19.78 -12.31
CA PHE A 32 -15.68 19.31 -11.08
C PHE A 32 -17.09 19.92 -10.88
N ASN A 33 -17.59 20.71 -11.84
CA ASN A 33 -18.88 21.40 -11.72
C ASN A 33 -20.08 20.54 -12.17
N LYS A 34 -19.91 19.22 -12.30
CA LYS A 34 -21.04 18.33 -12.54
C LYS A 34 -21.88 18.29 -11.27
N LYS A 35 -23.19 18.61 -11.37
CA LYS A 35 -24.19 18.25 -10.36
C LYS A 35 -24.29 16.73 -10.30
N SER A 36 -23.30 16.07 -9.71
CA SER A 36 -23.52 14.72 -9.27
C SER A 36 -24.50 14.80 -8.12
N ASN A 37 -25.62 14.08 -8.20
CA ASN A 37 -26.49 13.75 -7.05
C ASN A 37 -25.75 12.92 -5.98
N LEU A 38 -24.42 13.00 -5.94
CA LEU A 38 -23.52 12.29 -5.05
C LEU A 38 -23.17 13.23 -3.90
N LEU A 39 -24.17 13.55 -3.09
CA LEU A 39 -23.94 13.78 -1.66
C LEU A 39 -23.64 12.44 -0.96
N THR A 40 -22.79 11.61 -1.55
CA THR A 40 -22.18 10.51 -0.81
C THR A 40 -21.06 11.15 -0.01
N LYS A 41 -21.35 11.48 1.26
CA LYS A 41 -20.32 11.62 2.29
C LYS A 41 -19.32 10.49 2.06
N GLY A 42 -18.03 10.82 1.96
CA GLY A 42 -17.01 9.80 1.89
C GLY A 42 -17.16 8.88 3.09
N SER A 43 -17.65 7.66 2.88
CA SER A 43 -17.48 6.60 3.87
C SER A 43 -15.99 6.36 3.90
N GLY A 44 -15.32 6.70 5.00
CA GLY A 44 -13.88 6.47 5.16
C GLY A 44 -13.49 5.08 4.66
N LEU A 45 -12.21 4.90 4.28
CA LEU A 45 -11.70 3.61 3.78
C LEU A 45 -12.21 2.49 4.70
N SER A 46 -13.17 1.72 4.20
CA SER A 46 -13.52 0.45 4.84
C SER A 46 -12.22 -0.32 4.86
N LEU A 47 -11.81 -0.76 6.05
CA LEU A 47 -10.67 -1.64 6.24
C LEU A 47 -11.03 -2.94 5.51
N LYS A 48 -10.86 -2.94 4.18
CA LYS A 48 -11.22 -4.03 3.31
C LYS A 48 -10.30 -5.18 3.69
N SER A 49 -10.89 -6.08 4.45
CA SER A 49 -10.37 -7.37 4.86
C SER A 49 -8.94 -7.30 5.39
N LEU A 50 -8.79 -7.35 6.72
CA LEU A 50 -7.68 -8.15 7.26
C LEU A 50 -7.72 -9.46 6.48
N ASP A 51 -6.62 -9.83 5.83
CA ASP A 51 -6.61 -11.04 5.02
C ASP A 51 -7.03 -12.22 5.91
N THR A 52 -8.26 -12.70 5.73
CA THR A 52 -8.83 -13.78 6.55
C THR A 52 -8.34 -15.13 6.07
N ARG A 53 -7.51 -15.16 5.01
CA ARG A 53 -6.85 -16.38 4.58
C ARG A 53 -6.02 -16.89 5.74
N LYS A 54 -6.44 -18.04 6.28
CA LYS A 54 -5.59 -18.84 7.15
C LYS A 54 -4.24 -18.98 6.46
N PRO A 55 -3.11 -18.75 7.15
CA PRO A 55 -1.82 -19.04 6.56
C PRO A 55 -1.83 -20.50 6.11
N THR A 56 -1.73 -20.72 4.80
CA THR A 56 -1.56 -22.06 4.24
C THR A 56 -0.15 -22.50 4.60
N TYR A 57 -0.03 -23.22 5.71
CA TYR A 57 1.18 -23.96 6.04
C TYR A 57 1.27 -25.15 5.06
N THR A 58 2.15 -25.01 4.07
CA THR A 58 2.57 -26.15 3.25
C THR A 58 3.81 -26.72 3.91
N TYR A 59 3.74 -27.98 4.35
CA TYR A 59 4.86 -28.66 5.00
C TYR A 59 5.74 -29.25 3.91
N TRP A 60 6.89 -28.62 3.66
CA TRP A 60 7.85 -29.04 2.64
C TRP A 60 8.77 -30.10 3.24
N ASN A 61 8.62 -31.35 2.81
CA ASN A 61 9.44 -32.46 3.31
C ASN A 61 10.72 -32.68 2.49
N ASP A 62 10.77 -32.21 1.24
CA ASP A 62 11.93 -32.37 0.37
C ASP A 62 12.68 -31.02 0.24
N PRO A 63 13.96 -30.97 0.63
CA PRO A 63 14.77 -29.78 0.44
C PRO A 63 14.89 -29.31 -1.02
N ASN A 64 14.75 -30.20 -2.01
CA ASN A 64 14.78 -29.80 -3.41
C ASN A 64 13.58 -28.90 -3.75
N GLU A 65 12.40 -29.21 -3.22
CA GLU A 65 11.20 -28.39 -3.40
C GLU A 65 11.37 -27.00 -2.78
N LEU A 66 12.03 -26.91 -1.61
CA LEU A 66 12.37 -25.65 -0.96
C LEU A 66 13.33 -24.80 -1.82
N VAL A 67 14.35 -25.42 -2.42
CA VAL A 67 15.29 -24.72 -3.31
C VAL A 67 14.59 -24.21 -4.58
N ASP A 68 13.72 -25.02 -5.18
CA ASP A 68 12.94 -24.61 -6.35
C ASP A 68 11.96 -23.47 -6.03
N ARG A 69 11.29 -23.54 -4.88
CA ARG A 69 10.43 -22.48 -4.36
C ARG A 69 11.23 -21.20 -4.13
N LEU A 70 12.39 -21.28 -3.47
CA LEU A 70 13.27 -20.15 -3.21
C LEU A 70 13.73 -19.49 -4.50
N ARG A 71 14.11 -20.29 -5.51
CA ARG A 71 14.49 -19.79 -6.84
C ARG A 71 13.36 -18.97 -7.48
N LEU A 72 12.14 -19.47 -7.44
CA LEU A 72 10.96 -18.77 -7.97
C LEU A 72 10.71 -17.43 -7.25
N LEU A 73 10.79 -17.43 -5.92
CA LEU A 73 10.57 -16.23 -5.10
C LEU A 73 11.64 -15.16 -5.36
N LEU A 74 12.91 -15.54 -5.48
CA LEU A 74 14.00 -14.62 -5.83
C LEU A 74 13.83 -14.04 -7.25
N SER A 75 13.29 -14.81 -8.19
CA SER A 75 12.92 -14.27 -9.51
C SER A 75 11.79 -13.25 -9.44
N SER A 76 10.77 -13.48 -8.59
CA SER A 76 9.70 -12.51 -8.34
C SER A 76 10.22 -11.24 -7.67
N GLU A 77 11.14 -11.35 -6.72
CA GLU A 77 11.74 -10.18 -6.05
C GLU A 77 12.57 -9.33 -7.04
N ARG A 78 13.32 -9.98 -7.94
CA ARG A 78 14.05 -9.28 -9.02
C ARG A 78 13.14 -8.54 -10.01
N ALA A 79 11.86 -8.90 -10.06
CA ALA A 79 10.83 -8.19 -10.82
C ALA A 79 10.09 -7.12 -9.99
N ASP A 80 10.68 -6.67 -8.87
CA ASP A 80 10.14 -5.70 -7.91
C ASP A 80 8.85 -6.13 -7.18
N HIS A 81 8.57 -7.43 -7.13
CA HIS A 81 7.44 -7.95 -6.35
C HIS A 81 7.92 -8.52 -5.00
N ASN A 82 7.79 -7.69 -3.96
CA ASN A 82 8.38 -7.92 -2.62
C ASN A 82 7.41 -8.51 -1.58
N ASN A 83 6.21 -8.95 -2.00
CA ASN A 83 5.17 -9.44 -1.08
C ASN A 83 5.49 -10.81 -0.44
N HIS A 84 6.62 -11.42 -0.79
CA HIS A 84 7.02 -12.77 -0.38
C HIS A 84 8.23 -12.82 0.55
N LYS A 85 8.68 -11.68 1.10
CA LYS A 85 9.88 -11.62 1.95
C LYS A 85 9.82 -12.54 3.16
N ASN A 86 8.66 -12.63 3.82
CA ASN A 86 8.48 -13.51 4.98
C ASN A 86 8.65 -14.98 4.61
N GLU A 87 8.20 -15.38 3.42
CA GLU A 87 8.34 -16.75 2.92
C GLU A 87 9.80 -17.07 2.58
N ILE A 88 10.53 -16.13 1.95
CA ILE A 88 11.97 -16.27 1.68
C ILE A 88 12.75 -16.50 2.98
N ILE A 89 12.45 -15.74 4.03
CA ILE A 89 13.08 -15.91 5.35
C ILE A 89 12.75 -17.28 5.94
N SER A 90 11.48 -17.68 5.96
CA SER A 90 11.04 -18.99 6.46
C SER A 90 11.76 -20.15 5.77
N ILE A 91 11.88 -20.12 4.44
CA ILE A 91 12.56 -21.16 3.66
C ILE A 91 14.07 -21.19 3.97
N ALA A 92 14.70 -20.01 4.09
CA ALA A 92 16.12 -19.94 4.44
C ALA A 92 16.40 -20.50 5.85
N GLU A 93 15.48 -20.30 6.80
CA GLU A 93 15.59 -20.89 8.14
C GLU A 93 15.43 -22.41 8.10
N GLU A 94 14.45 -22.95 7.39
CA GLU A 94 14.27 -24.40 7.22
C GLU A 94 15.49 -25.07 6.58
N LEU A 95 16.06 -24.47 5.53
CA LEU A 95 17.27 -24.99 4.88
C LEU A 95 18.51 -24.95 5.79
N ARG A 96 18.59 -23.97 6.70
CA ARG A 96 19.64 -23.87 7.72
C ARG A 96 19.46 -24.92 8.81
N GLU A 97 18.23 -25.17 9.26
CA GLU A 97 17.90 -26.22 10.22
C GLU A 97 18.16 -27.62 9.66
N ALA A 98 17.93 -27.82 8.36
CA ALA A 98 18.31 -29.03 7.63
C ALA A 98 19.82 -29.15 7.37
N ASN A 99 20.63 -28.17 7.78
CA ASN A 99 22.08 -28.11 7.62
C ASN A 99 22.56 -28.18 6.14
N ILE A 100 21.74 -27.66 5.22
CA ILE A 100 22.03 -27.60 3.78
C ILE A 100 22.77 -26.31 3.43
N ILE A 101 22.38 -25.22 4.10
CA ILE A 101 23.04 -23.91 3.99
C ILE A 101 23.51 -23.45 5.37
N LYS A 102 24.55 -22.60 5.39
CA LYS A 102 25.18 -22.09 6.63
C LYS A 102 24.74 -20.67 6.93
#